data_AF-A0A960IIY7-F1
#
_entry.id   AF-A0A960IIY7-F1
#
_cell.length_a   1.000
_cell.length_b   1.000
_cell.length_c   1.000
_cell.angle_alpha   90.00
_cell.angle_beta   90.00
_cell.angle_gamma   90.00
#
_symmetry.space_group_name_H-M   'P 1'
#
loop_
_entity.id
_entity.type
_entity.pdbx_description
1 polymer ?
#
loop_
_entity_poly.entity_id
_entity_poly.type
_entity_poly.pdbx_seq_one_letter_code
_entity_poly.pdbx_strand_id
1 'polypeptide(L)' 'GTDFDRMFLEMMVLHHEGAIEMAEQQLADGKYQPAKDLAQAIIAAQQTEIDEMNALLSSAG' A
#
# COMPACT_ATOMS: atom_id res chain seq x y z
N GLY A 1 -11.19 6.96 17.06
CA GLY A 1 -12.32 7.89 17.21
C GLY A 1 -12.55 8.49 15.86
N THR A 2 -13.78 8.61 15.37
CA THR A 2 -14.08 8.60 13.92
C THR A 2 -13.20 9.50 13.05
N ASP A 3 -12.93 10.74 13.47
CA ASP A 3 -12.05 11.65 12.70
C ASP A 3 -10.60 11.19 12.62
N PHE A 4 -10.06 10.65 13.73
CA PHE A 4 -8.73 10.06 13.75
C PHE A 4 -8.66 8.82 12.86
N ASP A 5 -9.70 7.97 12.89
CA ASP A 5 -9.72 6.72 12.12
C ASP A 5 -9.76 7.03 10.61
N ARG A 6 -10.54 8.05 10.20
CA ARG A 6 -10.56 8.56 8.82
C ARG A 6 -9.18 9.09 8.39
N MET A 7 -8.60 9.99 9.18
CA MET A 7 -7.28 10.57 8.87
C MET A 7 -6.18 9.49 8.80
N PHE A 8 -6.25 8.49 9.68
CA PHE A 8 -5.31 7.37 9.66
C PHE A 8 -5.41 6.56 8.36
N LEU A 9 -6.63 6.21 7.94
CA LEU A 9 -6.86 5.46 6.71
C LEU A 9 -6.40 6.25 5.47
N GLU A 10 -6.74 7.54 5.37
CA GLU A 10 -6.31 8.41 4.27
C GLU A 10 -4.77 8.50 4.18
N MET A 11 -4.09 8.64 5.31
CA MET A 11 -2.63 8.68 5.35
C MET A 11 -1.99 7.32 5.03
N MET A 12 -2.62 6.21 5.43
CA MET A 12 -2.11 4.88 5.13
C MET A 12 -2.28 4.48 3.67
N VAL A 13 -3.36 4.91 3.00
CA VAL A 13 -3.50 4.77 1.55
C VAL A 13 -2.32 5.44 0.83
N LEU A 14 -2.05 6.71 1.12
CA LEU A 14 -0.92 7.43 0.51
C LEU A 14 0.44 6.79 0.81
N HIS A 15 0.63 6.32 2.05
CA HIS A 15 1.85 5.59 2.42
C HIS A 15 2.02 4.30 1.60
N HIS A 16 0.94 3.56 1.37
CA HIS A 16 0.99 2.30 0.64
C HIS A 16 1.22 2.52 -0.85
N GLU A 17 0.60 3.54 -1.46
CA GLU A 17 0.86 3.93 -2.84
C GLU A 17 2.36 4.24 -3.07
N GLY A 18 2.98 5.00 -2.16
CA GLY A 18 4.42 5.28 -2.25
C GLY A 18 5.30 4.03 -2.07
N ALA A 19 4.90 3.08 -1.24
CA ALA A 19 5.61 1.82 -1.09
C ALA A 19 5.46 0.91 -2.31
N ILE A 20 4.31 0.91 -2.98
CA ILE A 20 4.11 0.24 -4.26
C ILE A 20 5.02 0.84 -5.33
N GLU A 21 5.09 2.16 -5.46
CA GLU A 21 5.99 2.83 -6.42
C GLU A 21 7.46 2.41 -6.22
N MET A 22 7.93 2.39 -4.97
CA MET A 22 9.30 1.93 -4.66
C MET A 22 9.50 0.44 -4.97
N ALA A 23 8.50 -0.40 -4.72
CA ALA A 23 8.55 -1.82 -5.01
C ALA A 23 8.57 -2.09 -6.53
N GLU A 24 7.79 -1.33 -7.31
CA GLU A 24 7.82 -1.40 -8.78
C GLU A 24 9.20 -1.01 -9.33
N GLN A 25 9.82 0.03 -8.77
CA GLN A 25 11.19 0.40 -9.12
C GLN A 25 12.19 -0.71 -8.79
N GLN A 26 12.05 -1.37 -7.63
CA GLN A 26 12.89 -2.51 -7.26
C GLN A 26 12.69 -3.70 -8.22
N LEU A 27 11.48 -3.91 -8.75
CA LEU A 27 11.22 -4.94 -9.75
C LEU A 27 11.87 -4.62 -11.10
N ALA A 28 11.87 -3.34 -11.51
CA ALA A 28 12.45 -2.88 -12.75
C ALA A 28 13.99 -2.93 -12.73
N ASP A 29 14.61 -2.37 -11.69
CA ASP A 29 16.05 -2.09 -11.67
C ASP A 29 16.86 -3.04 -10.78
N GLY A 30 16.19 -3.72 -9.84
CA GLY A 30 16.82 -4.58 -8.85
C GLY A 30 17.45 -5.83 -9.47
N LYS A 31 18.60 -6.24 -8.92
CA LYS A 31 19.36 -7.43 -9.36
C LYS A 31 19.35 -8.59 -8.37
N TYR A 32 19.00 -8.33 -7.11
CA TYR A 32 18.96 -9.36 -6.08
C TYR A 32 17.57 -10.01 -6.03
N GLN A 33 17.47 -11.25 -6.49
CA GLN A 33 16.19 -11.94 -6.66
C GLN A 33 15.31 -11.95 -5.40
N PRO A 34 15.82 -12.28 -4.19
CA PRO A 34 14.97 -12.25 -2.99
C PRO A 34 14.37 -10.89 -2.68
N ALA A 35 15.05 -9.78 -3.03
CA ALA A 35 14.47 -8.45 -2.87
C ALA A 35 13.39 -8.14 -3.91
N LYS A 36 13.49 -8.71 -5.12
CA LYS A 36 12.42 -8.63 -6.13
C LYS A 36 11.19 -9.44 -5.70
N ASP A 37 11.41 -10.63 -5.15
CA ASP A 37 10.33 -11.47 -4.64
C ASP A 37 9.59 -10.76 -3.49
N LEU A 38 10.33 -10.10 -2.59
CA LEU A 38 9.75 -9.25 -1.56
C LEU A 38 8.97 -8.07 -2.14
N ALA A 39 9.51 -7.38 -3.15
CA ALA A 39 8.83 -6.27 -3.80
C ALA A 39 7.49 -6.71 -4.42
N GLN A 40 7.45 -7.87 -5.07
CA GLN A 40 6.22 -8.42 -5.63
C GLN A 40 5.20 -8.78 -4.54
N ALA A 41 5.65 -9.32 -3.41
CA ALA A 41 4.79 -9.59 -2.26
C ALA A 41 4.22 -8.30 -1.65
N ILE A 42 5.04 -7.25 -1.53
CA ILE A 42 4.62 -5.92 -1.05
C ILE A 42 3.52 -5.35 -1.94
N ILE A 43 3.71 -5.37 -3.27
CA ILE A 43 2.71 -4.84 -4.21
C ILE A 43 1.37 -5.55 -4.04
N ALA A 44 1.38 -6.89 -3.98
CA ALA A 44 0.15 -7.67 -3.86
C ALA A 44 -0.58 -7.41 -2.53
N ALA A 45 0.14 -7.38 -1.41
CA ALA A 45 -0.46 -7.13 -0.11
C ALA A 45 -0.99 -5.71 -0.01
N GLN A 46 -0.19 -4.72 -0.36
CA GLN A 46 -0.54 -3.33 -0.15
C GLN A 46 -1.64 -2.83 -1.10
N GLN A 47 -1.75 -3.40 -2.30
CA GLN A 47 -2.91 -3.14 -3.15
C GLN A 47 -4.21 -3.64 -2.50
N THR A 48 -4.17 -4.83 -1.89
CA THR A 48 -5.32 -5.38 -1.16
C THR A 48 -5.68 -4.51 0.05
N GLU A 49 -4.68 -4.07 0.81
CA GLU A 49 -4.89 -3.20 1.97
C GLU A 49 -5.45 -1.81 1.56
N ILE A 50 -4.99 -1.24 0.44
CA ILE A 50 -5.57 -0.02 -0.12
C ILE A 50 -7.06 -0.20 -0.43
N ASP A 51 -7.43 -1.31 -1.07
CA ASP A 51 -8.83 -1.60 -1.42
C ASP A 51 -9.70 -1.72 -0.15
N GLU A 52 -9.20 -2.39 0.89
CA GLU A 52 -9.86 -2.52 2.18
C GLU A 52 -10.02 -1.15 2.88
N MET A 53 -8.96 -0.34 2.91
CA MET A 53 -9.02 1.00 3.52
C MET A 53 -9.98 1.92 2.79
N ASN A 54 -10.02 1.88 1.45
CA ASN A 54 -10.98 2.64 0.64
C ASN A 54 -12.42 2.19 0.87
N ALA A 55 -12.66 0.89 1.06
CA ALA A 55 -13.97 0.37 1.43
C ALA A 55 -14.41 0.86 2.82
N LEU A 56 -13.49 0.90 3.79
CA LEU A 56 -13.74 1.44 5.12
C LEU A 56 -14.04 2.95 5.08
N LEU A 57 -13.25 3.74 4.34
CA LEU A 57 -13.48 5.17 4.15
C LEU A 57 -14.84 5.47 3.51
N SER A 58 -15.26 4.63 2.56
CA SER A 58 -16.57 4.75 1.89
C SER A 58 -17.75 4.41 2.82
N SER A 59 -17.56 3.48 3.76
CA SER A 59 -18.59 3.09 4.73
C SER A 59 -18.64 3.96 5.99
N ALA A 60 -17.59 4.74 6.23
CA ALA A 60 -17.48 5.71 7.33
C ALA A 60 -18.00 7.12 6.96
N GLY A 61 -18.55 7.30 5.75
CA GLY A 61 -19.28 8.50 5.32
C GLY A 61 -20.77 8.39 5.61
#